data_AF-A0A4P6ZYL0-F1
#
_entry.id   AF-A0A4P6ZYL0-F1
#
_cell.length_a   1.000
_cell.length_b   1.000
_cell.length_c   1.000
_cell.angle_alpha   90.00
_cell.angle_beta   90.00
_cell.angle_gamma   90.00
#
_symmetry.space_group_name_H-M   'P 1'
#
loop_
_entity.id
_entity.type
_entity.pdbx_description
1 polymer ?
#
loop_
_entity_poly.entity_id
_entity_poly.type
_entity_poly.pdbx_seq_one_letter_code
_entity_poly.pdbx_strand_id
1 'polypeptide(L)' 'MNTGYVSVFKELFPQAKIIFDPFHLVQLMNRSMNKCRITIMNKLKKYPLDNRKKCRRLKRYWKLLLKKESEL' A
#
# COMPACT_ATOMS: atom_id res chain seq x y z
N MET A 1 -11.86 -4.38 -0.19
CA MET A 1 -13.25 -4.46 -0.67
C MET A 1 -13.54 -5.91 -0.95
N ASN A 2 -14.69 -6.39 -0.50
CA ASN A 2 -15.14 -7.73 -0.86
C ASN A 2 -15.56 -7.69 -2.34
N THR A 3 -14.90 -8.48 -3.17
CA THR A 3 -15.03 -8.50 -4.64
C THR A 3 -16.42 -8.94 -5.09
N GLY A 4 -17.17 -9.66 -4.24
CA GLY A 4 -18.51 -10.15 -4.56
C GLY A 4 -19.57 -9.04 -4.69
N TYR A 5 -19.37 -7.88 -4.07
CA TYR A 5 -20.35 -6.78 -4.18
C TYR A 5 -20.30 -6.10 -5.54
N VAL A 6 -19.15 -6.11 -6.23
CA VAL A 6 -19.00 -5.40 -7.50
C VAL A 6 -19.80 -6.07 -8.61
N SER A 7 -19.89 -7.41 -8.62
CA SER A 7 -20.71 -8.15 -9.59
C SER A 7 -22.20 -7.95 -9.33
N VAL A 8 -22.64 -8.12 -8.08
CA VAL A 8 -24.06 -7.97 -7.70
C VAL A 8 -24.55 -6.54 -7.92
N PHE A 9 -23.73 -5.53 -7.64
CA PHE A 9 -24.11 -4.12 -7.83
C PHE A 9 -24.33 -3.76 -9.30
N LYS A 10 -23.57 -4.37 -10.22
CA LYS A 10 -23.76 -4.18 -11.66
C LYS A 10 -25.04 -4.83 -12.18
N GLU A 11 -25.44 -5.96 -11.60
CA GLU A 11 -26.70 -6.63 -11.94
C GLU A 11 -27.92 -5.85 -11.43
N LEU A 12 -27.85 -5.36 -10.18
CA LEU A 12 -28.95 -4.61 -9.57
C LEU A 12 -29.07 -3.17 -10.09
N PHE A 13 -27.96 -2.53 -10.44
CA PHE A 13 -27.92 -1.13 -10.86
C PHE A 13 -27.06 -0.94 -12.11
N PRO A 14 -27.54 -1.40 -13.28
CA PRO A 14 -26.77 -1.41 -14.53
C PRO A 14 -26.37 0.00 -15.03
N GLN A 15 -27.08 1.05 -14.61
CA GLN A 15 -26.78 2.44 -14.96
C GLN A 15 -25.99 3.20 -13.89
N ALA A 16 -25.75 2.60 -12.71
CA ALA A 16 -25.06 3.28 -11.61
C ALA A 16 -23.54 3.27 -11.82
N LYS A 17 -22.90 4.41 -11.56
CA LYS A 17 -21.44 4.53 -11.56
C LYS A 17 -20.92 4.21 -10.17
N ILE A 18 -20.01 3.24 -10.10
CA ILE A 18 -19.29 2.93 -8.86
C ILE A 18 -18.22 4.01 -8.67
N ILE A 19 -18.40 4.83 -7.63
CA ILE A 19 -17.40 5.83 -7.21
C ILE A 19 -16.69 5.27 -5.99
N PHE A 20 -15.38 5.11 -6.09
CA PHE A 20 -14.56 4.72 -4.95
C PHE A 20 -14.16 5.95 -4.16
N ASP A 21 -14.39 5.91 -2.85
CA ASP A 21 -13.88 6.93 -1.94
C ASP A 21 -12.34 7.00 -2.03
N PRO A 22 -11.75 8.16 -2.40
CA PRO A 22 -10.30 8.35 -2.47
C PRO A 22 -9.60 8.00 -1.17
N PHE A 23 -10.24 8.21 -0.02
CA PHE A 23 -9.69 7.83 1.28
C PHE A 23 -9.45 6.32 1.38
N HIS A 24 -10.43 5.52 0.97
CA HIS A 24 -10.31 4.07 0.99
C HIS A 24 -9.29 3.55 -0.02
N LEU A 25 -9.16 4.20 -1.17
CA LEU A 25 -8.13 3.87 -2.15
C LEU A 25 -6.72 4.14 -1.58
N VAL A 26 -6.48 5.33 -1.05
CA VAL A 26 -5.19 5.70 -0.44
C VAL A 26 -4.89 4.79 0.76
N GLN A 27 -5.89 4.47 1.59
CA GLN A 27 -5.73 3.54 2.70
C GLN A 27 -5.34 2.13 2.22
N LEU A 28 -5.97 1.63 1.16
CA LEU A 28 -5.67 0.33 0.58
C LEU A 28 -4.24 0.29 0.04
N MET A 29 -3.84 1.32 -0.72
CA MET A 29 -2.48 1.46 -1.24
C MET A 29 -1.45 1.47 -0.11
N ASN A 30 -1.67 2.30 0.92
CA ASN A 30 -0.79 2.38 2.09
C ASN A 30 -0.64 1.03 2.79
N ARG A 31 -1.73 0.29 3.02
CA ARG A 31 -1.69 -1.04 3.66
C ARG A 31 -0.91 -2.05 2.80
N SER A 32 -1.15 -2.09 1.50
CA SER A 32 -0.46 -2.99 0.57
C SER A 32 1.04 -2.72 0.51
N MET A 33 1.42 -1.44 0.40
CA MET A 33 2.82 -1.03 0.37
C MET A 33 3.52 -1.33 1.72
N ASN A 34 2.85 -1.14 2.86
CA ASN A 34 3.41 -1.48 4.17
C ASN A 34 3.65 -2.99 4.31
N LYS A 35 2.72 -3.83 3.84
CA LYS A 35 2.90 -5.29 3.79
C LYS A 35 4.13 -5.66 2.96
N CYS A 36 4.26 -5.09 1.76
CA CYS A 36 5.41 -5.30 0.89
C CYS A 36 6.74 -4.92 1.58
N ARG A 37 6.79 -3.74 2.20
CA ARG A 37 7.96 -3.27 2.96
C ARG A 37 8.34 -4.24 4.08
N ILE A 38 7.37 -4.68 4.89
CA ILE A 38 7.62 -5.63 6.00
C ILE A 38 8.17 -6.95 5.46
N THR A 39 7.57 -7.50 4.40
CA THR A 39 8.05 -8.72 3.75
C THR A 39 9.49 -8.59 3.27
N ILE A 40 9.83 -7.49 2.58
CA ILE A 40 11.19 -7.23 2.11
C ILE A 40 12.15 -7.06 3.29
N MET A 41 11.79 -6.28 4.31
CA MET A 41 12.63 -6.07 5.49
C MET A 41 12.88 -7.36 6.27
N ASN A 42 11.89 -8.23 6.41
CA ASN A 42 12.05 -9.51 7.09
C ASN A 42 13.00 -10.44 6.31
N LYS A 43 12.91 -10.47 4.97
CA LYS A 43 13.86 -11.19 4.12
C LYS A 43 15.29 -10.66 4.28
N LEU A 44 15.46 -9.34 4.30
CA LEU A 44 16.77 -8.70 4.47
C LEU A 44 17.35 -8.90 5.87
N LYS A 45 16.52 -8.98 6.91
CA LYS A 45 16.95 -9.26 8.29
C LYS A 45 17.47 -10.69 8.47
N LYS A 46 17.04 -11.65 7.65
CA LYS A 46 17.50 -13.05 7.72
C LYS A 46 19.02 -13.19 7.45
N TYR A 47 19.63 -12.26 6.72
CA TYR A 47 21.06 -12.27 6.37
C TYR A 47 21.71 -10.91 6.74
N PRO A 48 22.11 -10.69 8.00
CA PRO A 48 22.35 -9.35 8.55
C PRO A 48 23.64 -8.65 8.13
N LEU A 49 24.69 -9.42 7.79
CA LEU A 49 26.06 -8.91 7.61
C LEU A 49 26.12 -7.79 6.55
N ASP A 50 25.48 -7.99 5.39
CA ASP A 50 25.48 -7.00 4.29
C ASP A 50 24.18 -6.19 4.15
N ASN A 51 23.07 -6.67 4.72
CA ASN A 51 21.76 -6.11 4.43
C ASN A 51 21.29 -5.03 5.40
N ARG A 52 22.02 -4.77 6.50
CA ARG A 52 21.69 -3.69 7.46
C ARG A 52 21.66 -2.30 6.80
N LYS A 53 22.59 -2.02 5.87
CA LYS A 53 22.61 -0.77 5.08
C LYS A 53 21.37 -0.65 4.18
N LYS A 54 20.96 -1.76 3.53
CA LYS A 54 19.76 -1.80 2.67
C LYS A 54 18.48 -1.56 3.48
N CYS A 55 18.33 -2.19 4.65
CA CYS A 55 17.20 -1.94 5.55
C CYS A 55 17.10 -0.48 6.01
N ARG A 56 18.23 0.17 6.32
CA ARG A 56 18.25 1.61 6.68
C ARG A 56 17.83 2.50 5.51
N ARG A 57 18.34 2.24 4.30
CA ARG A 57 17.93 2.96 3.08
C ARG A 57 16.45 2.79 2.82
N LEU A 58 15.93 1.56 2.88
CA LEU A 58 14.51 1.27 2.70
C LEU A 58 13.64 2.01 3.71
N LYS A 59 14.04 2.04 5.00
CA LYS A 59 13.32 2.78 6.04
C LYS A 59 13.39 4.30 5.81
N ARG A 60 14.50 4.84 5.31
CA ARG A 60 14.66 6.27 4.99
C ARG A 60 13.74 6.67 3.83
N TYR A 61 13.81 5.95 2.71
CA TYR A 61 12.99 6.26 1.53
C TYR A 61 11.50 6.01 1.76
N TRP A 62 11.14 5.04 2.61
CA TRP A 62 9.75 4.83 3.02
C TRP A 62 9.13 6.08 3.68
N LYS A 63 9.91 6.85 4.44
CA LYS A 63 9.40 8.10 5.04
C LYS A 63 9.05 9.16 4.00
N LEU A 64 9.71 9.17 2.84
CA LEU A 64 9.40 10.13 1.77
C LEU A 64 8.01 9.88 1.19
N LEU A 65 7.60 8.63 1.06
CA LEU A 65 6.26 8.26 0.58
C LEU A 65 5.14 8.67 1.54
N LEU A 66 5.47 8.96 2.80
CA LEU A 66 4.53 9.38 3.83
C LEU A 66 4.59 10.90 4.09
N LYS A 67 5.52 11.61 3.46
CA LYS A 67 5.61 13.07 3.58
C LYS A 67 4.52 13.72 2.76
N LYS A 68 4.08 14.89 3.24
CA LYS A 68 3.28 15.79 2.44
C LYS A 68 4.12 16.36 1.31
N GLU A 69 3.47 16.73 0.22
CA GLU A 69 4.11 17.43 -0.91
C GLU A 69 4.86 18.69 -0.45
N SER A 70 4.29 19.45 0.49
CA SER A 70 4.91 20.65 1.07
C SER A 70 6.21 20.39 1.87
N GLU A 71 6.52 19.13 2.18
CA GLU A 71 7.68 18.73 3.00
C GLU A 71 8.74 17.94 2.20
N LEU A 72 8.53 17.77 0.90
CA LEU A 72 9.43 17.11 -0.04
C LEU A 72 10.55 18.05 -0.48
#